data_AF-U6NZR5-F1
#
_entry.id   AF-U6NZR5-F1
#
_cell.length_a   1.000
_cell.length_b   1.000
_cell.length_c   1.000
_cell.angle_alpha   90.00
_cell.angle_beta   90.00
_cell.angle_gamma   90.00
#
_symmetry.space_group_name_H-M   'P 1'
#
loop_
_entity.id
_entity.type
_entity.pdbx_description
1 polymer ?
#
loop_
_entity_poly.entity_id
_entity_poly.type
_entity_poly.pdbx_seq_one_letter_code
_entity_poly.pdbx_strand_id
1 'polypeptide(L)'
;MHEELKPNTLEFFNSRSRVKHLDAEEKIVFLFDYSTKPAKTTPDEVNGPLLRSSSAEVIDWRVLRDLKRDNKWGVMRHPMVLNFINERLLDCAFFYTLHILAFGVFLLLLSSHIFSSTVAKDIAVTAFIALFLFFMLLKGAIKARISHSISFWFVIAYTFNLATYLATFLYVWLPTMFSYDDYHEEVKKVILWFLPIVAIISAWVNFLYILRKSPYGIYIFMMVRILRSFGHIATIWIPTLVAFSFAFHLIMRDSGTEPWESLKTDDNATVLQKLFIILQAITKTSTMMIGEVDANDILGL
;
A
#
# COMPACT_ATOMS: atom_id res chain seq x y z
N MET A 1 -34.29 3.05 40.66
CA MET A 1 -33.02 3.79 40.49
C MET A 1 -32.28 3.10 39.36
N HIS A 2 -32.52 3.48 38.11
CA HIS A 2 -31.80 2.89 36.97
C HIS A 2 -30.43 3.58 36.92
N GLU A 3 -29.36 2.85 37.25
CA GLU A 3 -28.02 3.29 36.89
C GLU A 3 -28.01 3.50 35.36
N GLU A 4 -27.64 4.70 34.93
CA GLU A 4 -27.38 4.98 33.52
C GLU A 4 -26.20 4.11 33.08
N LEU A 5 -26.53 2.94 32.50
CA LEU A 5 -25.56 2.02 31.93
C LEU A 5 -24.69 2.78 30.93
N LYS A 6 -23.38 2.79 31.17
CA LYS A 6 -22.43 3.49 30.30
C LYS A 6 -22.41 2.84 28.91
N PRO A 7 -22.36 3.63 27.82
CA PRO A 7 -22.40 3.15 26.43
C PRO A 7 -21.11 2.42 25.96
N ASN A 8 -20.38 1.80 26.87
CA ASN A 8 -19.12 1.10 26.64
C ASN A 8 -19.04 -0.26 27.36
N THR A 9 -20.16 -0.76 27.89
CA THR A 9 -20.25 -2.06 28.57
C THR A 9 -21.05 -3.06 27.75
N LEU A 10 -20.77 -4.36 27.97
CA LEU A 10 -21.50 -5.43 27.31
C LEU A 10 -22.99 -5.42 27.70
N GLU A 11 -23.28 -5.16 28.97
CA GLU A 11 -24.64 -5.08 29.52
C GLU A 11 -25.49 -4.02 28.85
N PHE A 12 -24.90 -2.86 28.56
CA PHE A 12 -25.56 -1.80 27.81
C PHE A 12 -25.98 -2.27 26.41
N PHE A 13 -25.08 -2.90 25.66
CA PHE A 13 -25.39 -3.38 24.32
C PHE A 13 -26.36 -4.58 24.31
N ASN A 14 -26.23 -5.49 25.27
CA ASN A 14 -27.17 -6.60 25.44
C ASN A 14 -28.59 -6.09 25.71
N SER A 15 -28.74 -5.04 26.54
CA SER A 15 -30.05 -4.45 26.86
C SER A 15 -30.76 -3.83 25.65
N ARG A 16 -30.01 -3.51 24.59
CA ARG A 16 -30.51 -2.89 23.35
C ARG A 16 -30.52 -3.81 22.14
N SER A 17 -30.14 -5.07 22.32
CA SER A 17 -30.29 -6.12 21.32
C SER A 17 -31.46 -7.01 21.67
N ARG A 18 -32.36 -7.24 20.71
CA ARG A 18 -33.42 -8.24 20.80
C ARG A 18 -33.25 -9.27 19.70
N VAL A 19 -33.48 -10.54 20.03
CA VAL A 19 -33.46 -11.64 19.08
C VAL A 19 -34.89 -12.12 18.89
N LYS A 20 -35.37 -12.13 17.65
CA LYS A 20 -36.66 -12.67 17.27
C LYS A 20 -36.44 -13.93 16.44
N HIS A 21 -36.86 -15.07 16.97
CA HIS A 21 -36.93 -16.32 16.24
C HIS A 21 -38.24 -16.35 15.45
N LEU A 22 -38.15 -16.43 14.13
CA LEU A 22 -39.30 -16.66 13.26
C LEU A 22 -39.31 -18.13 12.89
N ASP A 23 -39.95 -18.93 13.74
CA ASP A 23 -40.00 -20.39 13.64
C ASP A 23 -40.66 -20.88 12.32
N ALA A 24 -41.49 -20.03 11.69
CA ALA A 24 -42.13 -20.32 10.41
C ALA A 24 -41.19 -20.24 9.19
N GLU A 25 -40.05 -19.53 9.30
CA GLU A 25 -39.10 -19.33 8.19
C GLU A 25 -37.70 -19.87 8.50
N GLU A 26 -37.51 -20.54 9.65
CA GLU A 26 -36.19 -20.93 10.20
C GLU A 26 -35.18 -19.76 10.22
N LYS A 27 -35.65 -18.52 10.44
CA LYS A 27 -34.84 -17.30 10.43
C LYS A 27 -34.73 -16.68 11.82
N ILE A 28 -33.51 -16.27 12.17
CA ILE A 28 -33.23 -15.50 13.37
C ILE A 28 -33.01 -14.04 12.95
N VAL A 29 -33.87 -13.14 13.44
CA VAL A 29 -33.78 -11.70 13.17
C VAL A 29 -33.24 -10.99 14.41
N PHE A 30 -32.13 -10.28 14.24
CA PHE A 30 -31.57 -9.41 15.27
C PHE A 30 -32.12 -7.99 15.10
N LEU A 31 -32.71 -7.45 16.16
CA LEU A 31 -33.21 -6.08 16.23
C LEU A 31 -32.32 -5.28 17.18
N PHE A 32 -31.82 -4.15 16.70
CA PHE A 32 -30.91 -3.29 17.45
C PHE A 32 -31.51 -1.89 17.61
N ASP A 33 -31.55 -1.38 18.85
CA ASP A 33 -31.98 -0.02 19.14
C ASP A 33 -30.77 0.92 19.22
N TYR A 34 -30.62 1.77 18.20
CA TYR A 34 -29.53 2.75 18.09
C TYR A 34 -29.89 4.14 18.66
N SER A 35 -31.11 4.34 19.19
CA SER A 35 -31.60 5.65 19.68
C SER A 35 -30.94 6.08 20.98
N THR A 36 -30.51 7.34 21.10
CA THR A 36 -29.96 7.87 22.37
C THR A 36 -30.96 7.88 23.51
N LYS A 37 -32.25 8.01 23.21
CA LYS A 37 -33.33 7.91 24.20
C LYS A 37 -33.97 6.52 24.13
N PRO A 38 -34.14 5.81 25.26
CA PRO A 38 -34.92 4.57 25.25
C PRO A 38 -36.32 4.92 24.73
N ALA A 39 -36.80 4.16 23.74
CA ALA A 39 -38.19 4.28 23.31
C ALA A 39 -39.06 4.07 24.56
N LYS A 40 -39.82 5.11 24.96
CA LYS A 40 -40.87 4.91 25.95
C LYS A 40 -41.83 3.89 25.33
N THR A 41 -41.90 2.70 25.89
CA THR A 41 -42.98 1.76 25.59
C THR A 41 -44.28 2.40 26.06
N THR A 42 -44.95 3.11 25.16
CA THR A 42 -46.40 3.29 25.24
C THR A 42 -47.05 1.97 24.81
N PRO A 43 -48.07 1.47 25.54
CA PRO A 43 -48.62 0.12 25.31
C PRO A 43 -49.28 -0.13 23.94
N ASP A 44 -49.48 0.90 23.12
CA ASP A 44 -50.39 0.83 21.96
C ASP A 44 -49.72 0.76 20.57
N GLU A 45 -48.39 0.70 20.46
CA GLU A 45 -47.72 0.58 19.14
C GLU A 45 -47.04 -0.78 18.97
N VAL A 46 -47.84 -1.82 18.74
CA VAL A 46 -47.34 -3.17 18.46
C VAL A 46 -46.95 -3.39 16.99
N ASN A 47 -47.36 -2.52 16.05
CA ASN A 47 -47.16 -2.77 14.62
C ASN A 47 -46.88 -1.50 13.78
N GLY A 48 -45.81 -0.77 14.09
CA GLY A 48 -45.35 0.36 13.28
C GLY A 48 -43.90 0.16 12.80
N PRO A 49 -43.52 0.58 11.58
CA PRO A 49 -42.12 0.61 11.19
C PRO A 49 -41.42 1.61 12.10
N LEU A 50 -40.29 1.20 12.71
CA LEU A 50 -39.38 2.07 13.49
C LEU A 50 -38.79 3.14 12.56
N LEU A 51 -39.59 4.14 12.21
CA LEU A 51 -39.24 5.24 11.33
C LEU A 51 -38.56 6.33 12.14
N ARG A 52 -37.25 6.45 11.92
CA ARG A 52 -36.47 7.70 11.90
C ARG A 52 -37.01 8.82 12.81
N SER A 53 -36.67 8.78 14.09
CA SER A 53 -36.50 10.03 14.83
C SER A 53 -35.01 10.40 14.81
N SER A 54 -34.72 11.63 14.42
CA SER A 54 -33.41 12.28 14.46
C SER A 54 -32.92 12.39 15.92
N SER A 55 -32.50 11.26 16.47
CA SER A 55 -31.80 11.19 17.76
C SER A 55 -30.37 10.79 17.45
N ALA A 56 -29.41 11.42 18.13
CA ALA A 56 -28.00 11.09 17.98
C ALA A 56 -27.82 9.57 18.17
N GLU A 57 -27.05 8.93 17.30
CA GLU A 57 -26.76 7.51 17.41
C GLU A 57 -25.98 7.24 18.70
N VAL A 58 -26.35 6.20 19.41
CA VAL A 58 -25.67 5.77 20.66
C VAL A 58 -24.21 5.40 20.41
N ILE A 59 -23.89 4.93 19.22
CA ILE A 59 -22.53 4.54 18.80
C ILE A 59 -21.99 5.64 17.88
N ASP A 60 -20.96 6.34 18.35
CA ASP A 60 -20.21 7.31 17.54
C ASP A 60 -18.75 6.85 17.34
N TRP A 61 -18.04 7.43 16.37
CA TRP A 61 -16.62 7.16 16.12
C TRP A 61 -15.76 7.39 17.36
N ARG A 62 -16.20 8.28 18.27
CA ARG A 62 -15.56 8.55 19.56
C ARG A 62 -15.63 7.33 20.48
N VAL A 63 -16.80 6.69 20.57
CA VAL A 63 -17.02 5.49 21.38
C VAL A 63 -16.20 4.32 20.83
N LEU A 64 -16.19 4.13 19.51
CA LEU A 64 -15.34 3.11 18.87
C LEU A 64 -13.84 3.34 19.12
N ARG A 65 -13.40 4.60 19.07
CA ARG A 65 -12.02 4.98 19.38
C ARG A 65 -11.66 4.71 20.84
N ASP A 66 -12.55 5.00 21.78
CA ASP A 66 -12.32 4.73 23.20
C ASP A 66 -12.30 3.22 23.48
N LEU A 67 -13.22 2.44 22.89
CA LEU A 67 -13.22 0.98 22.98
C LEU A 67 -11.92 0.36 22.44
N LYS A 68 -11.39 0.89 21.33
CA LYS A 68 -10.11 0.49 20.76
C LYS A 68 -8.94 0.88 21.67
N ARG A 69 -8.94 2.09 22.23
CA ARG A 69 -7.89 2.56 23.15
C ARG A 69 -7.84 1.71 24.42
N ASP A 70 -9.00 1.35 24.93
CA ASP A 70 -9.15 0.57 26.17
C ASP A 70 -9.04 -0.96 25.93
N ASN A 71 -8.72 -1.40 24.71
CA ASN A 71 -8.60 -2.82 24.32
C ASN A 71 -9.83 -3.69 24.67
N LYS A 72 -11.03 -3.12 24.66
CA LYS A 72 -12.28 -3.83 24.98
C LYS A 72 -12.82 -4.62 23.77
N TRP A 73 -12.02 -5.56 23.28
CA TRP A 73 -12.33 -6.37 22.09
C TRP A 73 -13.61 -7.21 22.24
N GLY A 74 -13.94 -7.66 23.46
CA GLY A 74 -15.18 -8.39 23.73
C GLY A 74 -16.44 -7.56 23.44
N VAL A 75 -16.40 -6.26 23.74
CA VAL A 75 -17.51 -5.33 23.47
C VAL A 75 -17.58 -4.99 21.98
N MET A 76 -16.45 -4.82 21.31
CA MET A 76 -16.43 -4.54 19.86
C MET A 76 -16.92 -5.72 19.01
N ARG A 77 -16.81 -6.95 19.51
CA ARG A 77 -17.36 -8.15 18.85
C ARG A 77 -18.86 -8.32 19.05
N HIS A 78 -19.51 -7.46 19.84
CA HIS A 78 -20.94 -7.54 20.04
C HIS A 78 -21.70 -7.33 18.71
N PRO A 79 -22.74 -8.13 18.39
CA PRO A 79 -23.45 -8.07 17.11
C PRO A 79 -23.95 -6.68 16.74
N MET A 80 -24.47 -5.90 17.70
CA MET A 80 -24.91 -4.52 17.49
C MET A 80 -23.78 -3.59 17.01
N VAL A 81 -22.59 -3.73 17.59
CA VAL A 81 -21.41 -2.92 17.27
C VAL A 81 -20.83 -3.36 15.92
N LEU A 82 -20.77 -4.66 15.66
CA LEU A 82 -20.35 -5.19 14.35
C LEU A 82 -21.31 -4.79 13.24
N ASN A 83 -22.63 -4.81 13.48
CA ASN A 83 -23.61 -4.36 12.50
C ASN A 83 -23.42 -2.87 12.16
N PHE A 84 -23.21 -2.03 13.19
CA PHE A 84 -22.89 -0.62 12.99
C PHE A 84 -21.60 -0.41 12.19
N ILE A 85 -20.53 -1.14 12.53
CA ILE A 85 -19.27 -1.08 11.79
C ILE A 85 -19.47 -1.54 10.34
N ASN A 86 -20.24 -2.61 10.11
CA ASN A 86 -20.51 -3.14 8.78
C ASN A 86 -21.29 -2.16 7.91
N GLU A 87 -22.32 -1.51 8.46
CA GLU A 87 -23.10 -0.49 7.74
C GLU A 87 -22.19 0.67 7.32
N ARG A 88 -21.40 1.22 8.26
CA ARG A 88 -20.44 2.28 7.96
C ARG A 88 -19.32 1.83 7.01
N LEU A 89 -18.92 0.57 7.09
CA LEU A 89 -17.92 -0.01 6.20
C LEU A 89 -18.49 -0.14 4.78
N LEU A 90 -19.75 -0.56 4.61
CA LEU A 90 -20.43 -0.64 3.32
C LEU A 90 -20.56 0.73 2.66
N ASP A 91 -20.95 1.75 3.44
CA ASP A 91 -20.98 3.14 2.96
C ASP A 91 -19.61 3.60 2.44
N CYS A 92 -18.54 3.24 3.15
CA CYS A 92 -17.17 3.56 2.75
C CYS A 92 -16.62 2.64 1.64
N ALA A 93 -17.15 1.42 1.53
CA ALA A 93 -16.63 0.38 0.63
C ALA A 93 -16.82 0.79 -0.82
N PHE A 94 -17.95 1.43 -1.17
CA PHE A 94 -18.17 1.93 -2.52
C PHE A 94 -17.08 2.92 -2.95
N PHE A 95 -16.82 3.94 -2.13
CA PHE A 95 -15.78 4.94 -2.40
C PHE A 95 -14.38 4.31 -2.48
N TYR A 96 -14.11 3.35 -1.59
CA TYR A 96 -12.84 2.63 -1.59
C TYR A 96 -12.64 1.75 -2.83
N THR A 97 -13.69 1.03 -3.28
CA THR A 97 -13.67 0.23 -4.51
C THR A 97 -13.47 1.11 -5.73
N LEU A 98 -14.14 2.28 -5.80
CA LEU A 98 -13.92 3.25 -6.86
C LEU A 98 -12.46 3.74 -6.88
N HIS A 99 -11.86 3.97 -5.72
CA HIS A 99 -10.45 4.37 -5.63
C HIS A 99 -9.50 3.26 -6.10
N ILE A 100 -9.75 1.99 -5.74
CA ILE A 100 -8.98 0.85 -6.24
C ILE A 100 -9.10 0.78 -7.77
N LEU A 101 -10.32 0.86 -8.30
CA LEU A 101 -10.58 0.77 -9.74
C LEU A 101 -9.89 1.90 -10.49
N ALA A 102 -10.01 3.14 -10.01
CA ALA A 102 -9.35 4.29 -10.62
C ALA A 102 -7.82 4.13 -10.63
N PHE A 103 -7.21 3.65 -9.54
CA PHE A 103 -5.78 3.39 -9.51
C PHE A 103 -5.38 2.20 -10.40
N GLY A 104 -6.24 1.18 -10.53
CA GLY A 104 -6.06 0.08 -11.47
C GLY A 104 -6.05 0.55 -12.93
N VAL A 105 -6.95 1.46 -13.29
CA VAL A 105 -6.96 2.11 -14.61
C VAL A 105 -5.65 2.88 -14.86
N PHE A 106 -5.11 3.56 -13.84
CA PHE A 106 -3.81 4.22 -13.96
C PHE A 106 -2.66 3.25 -14.21
N LEU A 107 -2.63 2.10 -13.51
CA LEU A 107 -1.63 1.07 -13.79
C LEU A 107 -1.76 0.52 -15.21
N LEU A 108 -2.99 0.33 -15.71
CA LEU A 108 -3.22 -0.09 -17.09
C LEU A 108 -2.77 0.98 -18.10
N LEU A 109 -3.03 2.25 -17.85
CA LEU A 109 -2.56 3.36 -18.69
C LEU A 109 -1.03 3.44 -18.70
N LEU A 110 -0.39 3.33 -17.52
CA LEU A 110 1.05 3.34 -17.41
C LEU A 110 1.68 2.13 -18.12
N SER A 111 1.09 0.94 -17.96
CA SER A 111 1.49 -0.27 -18.68
C SER A 111 1.35 -0.11 -20.20
N SER A 112 0.24 0.45 -20.67
CA SER A 112 0.01 0.70 -22.09
C SER A 112 0.99 1.70 -22.69
N HIS A 113 1.40 2.71 -21.92
CA HIS A 113 2.41 3.69 -22.34
C HIS A 113 3.80 3.04 -22.50
N ILE A 114 4.15 2.06 -21.66
CA ILE A 114 5.43 1.32 -21.78
C ILE A 114 5.51 0.56 -23.11
N PHE A 115 4.44 -0.14 -23.50
CA PHE A 115 4.44 -0.92 -24.74
C PHE A 115 4.39 -0.05 -26.01
N SER A 116 3.76 1.12 -25.93
CA SER A 116 3.76 2.10 -27.02
C SER A 116 3.44 3.49 -26.49
N SER A 117 4.37 4.42 -26.67
CA SER A 117 4.18 5.84 -26.37
C SER A 117 3.41 6.52 -27.49
N THR A 118 2.29 7.15 -27.17
CA THR A 118 1.57 8.05 -28.08
C THR A 118 1.17 9.30 -27.32
N VAL A 119 1.16 10.45 -28.00
CA VAL A 119 0.84 11.75 -27.38
C VAL A 119 -0.50 11.71 -26.64
N ALA A 120 -1.48 10.97 -27.18
CA ALA A 120 -2.77 10.78 -26.52
C ALA A 120 -2.66 10.06 -25.16
N LYS A 121 -1.81 9.03 -25.06
CA LYS A 121 -1.56 8.32 -23.79
C LYS A 121 -0.79 9.21 -22.81
N ASP A 122 0.15 10.01 -23.30
CA ASP A 122 0.95 10.93 -22.47
C ASP A 122 0.05 11.98 -21.81
N ILE A 123 -0.87 12.55 -22.60
CA ILE A 123 -1.90 13.46 -22.11
C ILE A 123 -2.83 12.76 -21.13
N ALA A 124 -3.26 11.52 -21.42
CA ALA A 124 -4.15 10.77 -20.53
C ALA A 124 -3.51 10.45 -19.17
N VAL A 125 -2.25 10.00 -19.16
CA VAL A 125 -1.49 9.74 -17.92
C VAL A 125 -1.28 11.05 -17.14
N THR A 126 -0.93 12.14 -17.84
CA THR A 126 -0.73 13.45 -17.21
C THR A 126 -2.04 14.00 -16.60
N ALA A 127 -3.15 13.88 -17.31
CA ALA A 127 -4.47 14.28 -16.82
C ALA A 127 -4.88 13.47 -15.58
N PHE A 128 -4.60 12.17 -15.58
CA PHE A 128 -4.83 11.33 -14.41
C PHE A 128 -3.99 11.79 -13.21
N ILE A 129 -2.69 12.03 -13.41
CA ILE A 129 -1.79 12.54 -12.37
C ILE A 129 -2.31 13.87 -11.81
N ALA A 130 -2.71 14.81 -12.66
CA ALA A 130 -3.23 16.11 -12.25
C ALA A 130 -4.49 15.98 -11.38
N LEU A 131 -5.43 15.13 -11.79
CA LEU A 131 -6.66 14.86 -11.04
C LEU A 131 -6.37 14.27 -9.65
N PHE A 132 -5.48 13.26 -9.58
CA PHE A 132 -5.14 12.62 -8.31
C PHE A 132 -4.31 13.51 -7.40
N LEU A 133 -3.43 14.34 -7.97
CA LEU A 133 -2.68 15.34 -7.24
C LEU A 133 -3.60 16.38 -6.62
N PHE A 134 -4.66 16.81 -7.33
CA PHE A 134 -5.69 17.67 -6.77
C PHE A 134 -6.40 17.04 -5.56
N PHE A 135 -6.87 15.79 -5.66
CA PHE A 135 -7.49 15.08 -4.53
C PHE A 135 -6.52 14.88 -3.36
N MET A 136 -5.25 14.63 -3.66
CA MET A 136 -4.21 14.49 -2.64
C MET A 136 -3.96 15.81 -1.91
N LEU A 137 -3.87 16.94 -2.61
CA LEU A 137 -3.74 18.27 -2.03
C LEU A 137 -4.96 18.62 -1.17
N LEU A 138 -6.17 18.35 -1.67
CA LEU A 138 -7.41 18.56 -0.91
C LEU A 138 -7.42 17.73 0.38
N LYS A 139 -7.06 16.45 0.30
CA LYS A 139 -6.93 15.57 1.47
C LYS A 139 -5.88 16.08 2.47
N GLY A 140 -4.76 16.63 1.98
CA GLY A 140 -3.74 17.27 2.79
C GLY A 140 -4.27 18.50 3.53
N ALA A 141 -4.96 19.39 2.80
CA ALA A 141 -5.56 20.62 3.34
C ALA A 141 -6.64 20.34 4.40
N ILE A 142 -7.56 19.40 4.11
CA ILE A 142 -8.60 18.97 5.06
C ILE A 142 -7.94 18.43 6.34
N LYS A 143 -6.92 17.57 6.19
CA LYS A 143 -6.25 16.98 7.35
C LYS A 143 -5.50 18.03 8.17
N ALA A 144 -4.85 19.00 7.52
CA ALA A 144 -4.17 20.10 8.20
C ALA A 144 -5.15 21.01 8.97
N ARG A 145 -6.38 21.17 8.48
CA ARG A 145 -7.42 21.98 9.14
C ARG A 145 -8.07 21.28 10.33
N ILE A 146 -8.37 19.98 10.20
CA ILE A 146 -9.13 19.23 11.21
C ILE A 146 -8.21 18.65 12.29
N SER A 147 -6.97 18.30 11.95
CA SER A 147 -6.07 17.59 12.86
C SER A 147 -5.06 18.53 13.50
N HIS A 148 -5.08 18.61 14.83
CA HIS A 148 -4.09 19.35 15.62
C HIS A 148 -2.67 18.75 15.53
N SER A 149 -2.53 17.51 15.06
CA SER A 149 -1.23 16.84 14.89
C SER A 149 -1.24 15.89 13.70
N ILE A 150 -0.38 16.12 12.72
CA ILE A 150 -0.21 15.23 11.58
C ILE A 150 0.65 14.04 12.00
N SER A 151 0.13 12.82 11.85
CA SER A 151 0.89 11.59 12.12
C SER A 151 2.11 11.46 11.20
N PHE A 152 3.26 11.09 11.75
CA PHE A 152 4.49 10.80 10.99
C PHE A 152 4.27 9.84 9.81
N TRP A 153 3.51 8.75 10.04
CA TRP A 153 3.17 7.78 9.00
C TRP A 153 2.33 8.37 7.86
N PHE A 154 1.54 9.39 8.16
CA PHE A 154 0.82 10.12 7.12
C PHE A 154 1.76 10.96 6.28
N VAL A 155 2.73 11.65 6.88
CA VAL A 155 3.72 12.44 6.14
C VAL A 155 4.51 11.54 5.20
N ILE A 156 5.05 10.41 5.69
CA ILE A 156 5.77 9.46 4.84
C ILE A 156 4.91 8.98 3.67
N ALA A 157 3.68 8.52 3.94
CA ALA A 157 2.81 8.02 2.88
C ALA A 157 2.42 9.11 1.88
N TYR A 158 2.23 10.35 2.35
CA TYR A 158 1.89 11.50 1.52
C TYR A 158 3.06 11.88 0.61
N THR A 159 4.26 12.03 1.17
CA THR A 159 5.49 12.34 0.43
C THR A 159 5.82 11.25 -0.58
N PHE A 160 5.64 9.97 -0.22
CA PHE A 160 5.87 8.86 -1.13
C PHE A 160 4.89 8.89 -2.33
N ASN A 161 3.60 9.16 -2.10
CA ASN A 161 2.64 9.32 -3.20
C ASN A 161 3.01 10.51 -4.12
N LEU A 162 3.40 11.64 -3.54
CA LEU A 162 3.85 12.81 -4.30
C LEU A 162 5.09 12.49 -5.14
N ALA A 163 6.07 11.81 -4.56
CA ALA A 163 7.29 11.39 -5.26
C ALA A 163 6.96 10.44 -6.42
N THR A 164 6.03 9.50 -6.24
CA THR A 164 5.58 8.61 -7.32
C THR A 164 4.96 9.39 -8.46
N TYR A 165 4.03 10.31 -8.17
CA TYR A 165 3.38 11.11 -9.22
C TYR A 165 4.37 12.01 -9.96
N LEU A 166 5.34 12.59 -9.24
CA LEU A 166 6.42 13.36 -9.84
C LEU A 166 7.30 12.48 -10.72
N ALA A 167 7.70 11.29 -10.26
CA ALA A 167 8.51 10.36 -11.03
C ALA A 167 7.78 9.89 -12.30
N THR A 168 6.48 9.60 -12.22
CA THR A 168 5.68 9.24 -13.40
C THR A 168 5.53 10.41 -14.37
N PHE A 169 5.32 11.62 -13.87
CA PHE A 169 5.24 12.82 -14.71
C PHE A 169 6.57 13.06 -15.45
N LEU A 170 7.69 12.99 -14.73
CA LEU A 170 9.03 13.10 -15.30
C LEU A 170 9.27 11.99 -16.33
N TYR A 171 8.86 10.75 -16.06
CA TYR A 171 9.00 9.63 -16.99
C TYR A 171 8.29 9.90 -18.33
N VAL A 172 7.07 10.44 -18.30
CA VAL A 172 6.29 10.71 -19.51
C VAL A 172 6.90 11.85 -20.35
N TRP A 173 7.40 12.91 -19.71
CA TRP A 173 7.79 14.14 -20.42
C TRP A 173 9.29 14.34 -20.65
N LEU A 174 10.16 13.71 -19.85
CA LEU A 174 11.62 13.82 -20.04
C LEU A 174 12.10 13.33 -21.41
N PRO A 175 11.58 12.25 -22.02
CA PRO A 175 11.97 11.86 -23.38
C PRO A 175 11.76 13.00 -24.38
N THR A 176 10.63 13.70 -24.30
CA THR A 176 10.32 14.84 -25.17
C THR A 176 11.21 16.04 -24.86
N MET A 177 11.38 16.38 -23.58
CA MET A 177 12.22 17.51 -23.17
C MET A 177 13.69 17.32 -23.56
N PHE A 178 14.21 16.10 -23.43
CA PHE A 178 15.59 15.76 -23.80
C PHE A 178 15.80 15.66 -25.31
N SER A 179 14.74 15.58 -26.11
CA SER A 179 14.87 15.59 -27.58
C SER A 179 15.17 16.98 -28.17
N TYR A 180 15.01 18.05 -27.39
CA TYR A 180 15.23 19.43 -27.84
C TYR A 180 16.68 19.92 -27.68
N ASP A 181 17.55 19.13 -27.05
CA ASP A 181 18.92 19.52 -26.72
C ASP A 181 19.85 18.29 -26.71
N ASP A 182 21.04 18.41 -27.29
CA ASP A 182 22.03 17.33 -27.40
C ASP A 182 23.05 17.31 -26.24
N TYR A 183 22.93 18.22 -25.26
CA TYR A 183 23.88 18.29 -24.15
C TYR A 183 23.82 17.06 -23.23
N HIS A 184 24.97 16.46 -22.88
CA HIS A 184 25.09 15.30 -21.97
C HIS A 184 24.24 14.07 -22.33
N GLU A 185 24.27 13.60 -23.58
CA GLU A 185 23.52 12.41 -24.02
C GLU A 185 23.67 11.18 -23.11
N GLU A 186 24.90 10.87 -22.66
CA GLU A 186 25.15 9.68 -21.83
C GLU A 186 24.39 9.74 -20.49
N VAL A 187 24.31 10.93 -19.88
CA VAL A 187 23.55 11.12 -18.64
C VAL A 187 22.05 11.04 -18.93
N LYS A 188 21.58 11.61 -20.05
CA LYS A 188 20.18 11.52 -20.48
C LYS A 188 19.74 10.07 -20.68
N LYS A 189 20.56 9.25 -21.35
CA LYS A 189 20.31 7.81 -21.55
C LYS A 189 20.16 7.07 -20.22
N VAL A 190 21.05 7.31 -19.25
CA VAL A 190 20.97 6.68 -17.92
C VAL A 190 19.69 7.08 -17.18
N ILE A 191 19.35 8.37 -17.19
CA ILE A 191 18.13 8.87 -16.54
C ILE A 191 16.88 8.27 -17.19
N LEU A 192 16.79 8.29 -18.52
CA LEU A 192 15.65 7.76 -19.27
C LEU A 192 15.48 6.24 -19.10
N TRP A 193 16.57 5.50 -18.88
CA TRP A 193 16.51 4.07 -18.61
C TRP A 193 16.09 3.75 -17.17
N PHE A 194 16.56 4.52 -16.18
CA PHE A 194 16.31 4.24 -14.77
C PHE A 194 14.94 4.74 -14.29
N LEU A 195 14.50 5.88 -14.79
CA LEU A 195 13.27 6.54 -14.35
C LEU A 195 11.97 5.72 -14.52
N PRO A 196 11.76 4.99 -15.64
CA PRO A 196 10.61 4.10 -15.80
C PRO A 196 10.55 3.04 -14.70
N ILE A 197 11.71 2.43 -14.37
CA ILE A 197 11.81 1.39 -13.34
C ILE A 197 11.35 1.94 -12.00
N VAL A 198 11.83 3.12 -11.61
CA VAL A 198 11.44 3.80 -10.37
C VAL A 198 9.95 4.15 -10.37
N ALA A 199 9.44 4.73 -11.46
CA ALA A 199 8.03 5.13 -11.57
C ALA A 199 7.08 3.93 -11.45
N ILE A 200 7.39 2.81 -12.10
CA ILE A 200 6.57 1.60 -12.10
C ILE A 200 6.57 0.94 -10.71
N ILE A 201 7.75 0.69 -10.14
CA ILE A 201 7.86 0.07 -8.82
C ILE A 201 7.12 0.93 -7.79
N SER A 202 7.31 2.25 -7.85
CA SER A 202 6.64 3.18 -6.92
C SER A 202 5.12 3.22 -7.11
N ALA A 203 4.62 3.09 -8.34
CA ALA A 203 3.19 2.98 -8.62
C ALA A 203 2.60 1.69 -8.04
N TRP A 204 3.27 0.55 -8.21
CA TRP A 204 2.85 -0.72 -7.62
C TRP A 204 2.87 -0.73 -6.10
N VAL A 205 3.91 -0.14 -5.48
CA VAL A 205 3.99 0.01 -4.02
C VAL A 205 2.83 0.88 -3.51
N ASN A 206 2.47 1.96 -4.21
CA ASN A 206 1.29 2.77 -3.87
C ASN A 206 -0.01 1.98 -3.99
N PHE A 207 -0.14 1.13 -5.01
CA PHE A 207 -1.31 0.28 -5.17
C PHE A 207 -1.44 -0.72 -4.00
N LEU A 208 -0.35 -1.38 -3.62
CA LEU A 208 -0.31 -2.25 -2.44
C LEU A 208 -0.66 -1.49 -1.17
N TYR A 209 -0.21 -0.24 -1.03
CA TYR A 209 -0.57 0.60 0.11
C TYR A 209 -2.08 0.92 0.16
N ILE A 210 -2.72 1.13 -1.00
CA ILE A 210 -4.18 1.29 -1.09
C ILE A 210 -4.85 -0.01 -0.64
N LEU A 211 -4.46 -1.15 -1.23
CA LEU A 211 -5.01 -2.47 -0.94
C LEU A 211 -4.89 -2.90 0.53
N ARG A 212 -3.99 -2.28 1.30
CA ARG A 212 -3.84 -2.55 2.75
C ARG A 212 -5.13 -2.36 3.55
N LYS A 213 -6.08 -1.55 3.07
CA LYS A 213 -7.37 -1.33 3.75
C LYS A 213 -8.42 -2.38 3.41
N SER A 214 -8.16 -3.24 2.43
CA SER A 214 -9.06 -4.33 2.03
C SER A 214 -8.98 -5.52 3.01
N PRO A 215 -9.88 -6.52 2.89
CA PRO A 215 -9.77 -7.78 3.64
C PRO A 215 -8.42 -8.50 3.43
N TYR A 216 -7.77 -8.30 2.28
CA TYR A 216 -6.44 -8.84 1.97
C TYR A 216 -5.29 -8.04 2.63
N GLY A 217 -5.60 -6.97 3.36
CA GLY A 217 -4.62 -6.12 4.02
C GLY A 217 -3.73 -6.83 5.02
N ILE A 218 -4.19 -7.97 5.58
CA ILE A 218 -3.40 -8.80 6.47
C ILE A 218 -2.13 -9.35 5.79
N TYR A 219 -2.21 -9.74 4.51
CA TYR A 219 -1.06 -10.25 3.75
C TYR A 219 -0.04 -9.15 3.49
N ILE A 220 -0.51 -7.94 3.17
CA ILE A 220 0.36 -6.77 3.00
C ILE A 220 1.07 -6.42 4.32
N PHE A 221 0.36 -6.54 5.45
CA PHE A 221 0.96 -6.30 6.75
C PHE A 221 2.00 -7.36 7.12
N MET A 222 1.75 -8.64 6.82
CA MET A 222 2.73 -9.72 6.95
C MET A 222 3.96 -9.45 6.06
N MET A 223 3.75 -9.10 4.80
CA MET A 223 4.83 -8.76 3.85
C MET A 223 5.71 -7.61 4.36
N VAL A 224 5.11 -6.52 4.86
CA VAL A 224 5.88 -5.39 5.42
C VAL A 224 6.70 -5.81 6.64
N ARG A 225 6.18 -6.71 7.48
CA ARG A 225 6.95 -7.27 8.61
C ARG A 225 8.13 -8.11 8.13
N ILE A 226 7.91 -8.96 7.13
CA ILE A 226 8.97 -9.79 6.54
C ILE A 226 10.05 -8.91 5.90
N LEU A 227 9.67 -7.90 5.11
CA LEU A 227 10.60 -6.94 4.51
C LEU A 227 11.42 -6.18 5.55
N ARG A 228 10.79 -5.77 6.66
CA ARG A 228 11.52 -5.10 7.76
C ARG A 228 12.51 -6.04 8.44
N SER A 229 12.12 -7.29 8.66
CA SER A 229 13.02 -8.33 9.19
C SER A 229 14.16 -8.63 8.22
N PHE A 230 13.87 -8.73 6.93
CA PHE A 230 14.87 -8.92 5.89
C PHE A 230 15.85 -7.74 5.84
N GLY A 231 15.38 -6.50 6.02
CA GLY A 231 16.25 -5.33 6.13
C GLY A 231 17.29 -5.44 7.24
N HIS A 232 16.93 -6.02 8.41
CA HIS A 232 17.90 -6.30 9.48
C HIS A 232 18.90 -7.40 9.13
N ILE A 233 18.51 -8.39 8.32
CA ILE A 233 19.42 -9.44 7.84
C ILE A 233 20.34 -8.88 6.75
N ALA A 234 19.79 -8.03 5.87
CA ALA A 234 20.47 -7.41 4.75
C ALA A 234 21.69 -6.58 5.19
N THR A 235 21.68 -5.99 6.40
CA THR A 235 22.84 -5.24 6.90
C THR A 235 24.09 -6.10 7.10
N ILE A 236 23.93 -7.40 7.35
CA ILE A 236 25.04 -8.36 7.44
C ILE A 236 25.27 -9.02 6.09
N TRP A 237 24.18 -9.35 5.40
CA TRP A 237 24.23 -10.09 4.14
C TRP A 237 24.85 -9.28 2.99
N ILE A 238 24.54 -7.99 2.85
CA ILE A 238 25.09 -7.15 1.77
C ILE A 238 26.63 -7.02 1.87
N PRO A 239 27.24 -6.64 3.01
CA PRO A 239 28.70 -6.62 3.13
C PRO A 239 29.35 -7.99 2.87
N THR A 240 28.72 -9.06 3.37
CA THR A 240 29.20 -10.43 3.16
C THR A 240 29.19 -10.79 1.67
N LEU A 241 28.11 -10.49 0.96
CA LEU A 241 27.96 -10.72 -0.47
C LEU A 241 28.99 -9.93 -1.27
N VAL A 242 29.21 -8.65 -0.93
CA VAL A 242 30.25 -7.83 -1.57
C VAL A 242 31.64 -8.42 -1.34
N ALA A 243 31.97 -8.83 -0.11
CA ALA A 243 33.26 -9.43 0.21
C ALA A 243 33.51 -10.74 -0.56
N PHE A 244 32.51 -11.64 -0.60
CA PHE A 244 32.61 -12.87 -1.38
C PHE A 244 32.68 -12.61 -2.88
N SER A 245 31.95 -11.61 -3.40
CA SER A 245 32.02 -11.24 -4.81
C SER A 245 33.43 -10.79 -5.20
N PHE A 246 34.08 -9.97 -4.36
CA PHE A 246 35.49 -9.60 -4.56
C PHE A 246 36.42 -10.82 -4.48
N ALA A 247 36.22 -11.72 -3.52
CA ALA A 247 37.03 -12.93 -3.39
C ALA A 247 36.91 -13.83 -4.63
N PHE A 248 35.70 -14.06 -5.14
CA PHE A 248 35.48 -14.83 -6.37
C PHE A 248 36.08 -14.13 -7.58
N HIS A 249 35.96 -12.80 -7.68
CA HIS A 249 36.55 -12.05 -8.78
C HIS A 249 38.10 -12.12 -8.76
N LEU A 250 38.73 -12.26 -7.59
CA LEU A 250 40.19 -12.48 -7.49
C LEU A 250 40.60 -13.92 -7.84
N ILE A 251 39.85 -14.91 -7.38
CA ILE A 251 40.16 -16.34 -7.58
C ILE A 251 39.91 -16.76 -9.04
N MET A 252 38.78 -16.33 -9.60
CA MET A 252 38.30 -16.70 -10.95
C MET A 252 38.79 -15.73 -12.03
N ARG A 253 39.65 -14.76 -11.68
CA ARG A 253 40.12 -13.73 -12.63
C ARG A 253 40.77 -14.31 -13.88
N ASP A 254 41.52 -15.39 -13.68
CA ASP A 254 42.38 -16.01 -14.68
C ASP A 254 41.79 -17.35 -15.18
N SER A 255 40.58 -17.73 -14.75
CA SER A 255 39.92 -18.98 -15.17
C SER A 255 39.22 -18.87 -16.53
N GLY A 256 39.08 -17.67 -17.09
CA GLY A 256 38.40 -17.44 -18.38
C GLY A 256 36.90 -17.72 -18.36
N THR A 257 36.28 -17.81 -17.16
CA THR A 257 34.85 -18.06 -17.01
C THR A 257 34.10 -16.74 -16.82
N GLU A 258 33.18 -16.42 -17.73
CA GLU A 258 32.22 -15.34 -17.55
C GLU A 258 31.41 -15.60 -16.26
N PRO A 259 31.24 -14.60 -15.37
CA PRO A 259 31.41 -13.16 -15.56
C PRO A 259 32.67 -12.60 -14.86
N TRP A 260 33.60 -13.46 -14.44
CA TRP A 260 34.80 -13.06 -13.69
C TRP A 260 36.02 -12.86 -14.58
N GLU A 261 35.81 -12.59 -15.86
CA GLU A 261 36.89 -12.34 -16.81
C GLU A 261 37.81 -11.20 -16.34
N SER A 262 39.11 -11.36 -16.61
CA SER A 262 40.09 -10.32 -16.33
C SER A 262 39.67 -9.00 -16.99
N LEU A 263 39.75 -7.90 -16.24
CA LEU A 263 39.60 -6.51 -16.70
C LEU A 263 40.69 -6.08 -17.72
N LYS A 264 41.11 -6.96 -18.62
CA LYS A 264 41.94 -6.66 -19.80
C LYS A 264 41.11 -6.09 -20.96
N THR A 265 39.92 -5.58 -20.66
CA THR A 265 39.13 -4.77 -21.58
C THR A 265 39.71 -3.37 -21.58
N ASP A 266 40.48 -3.05 -22.64
CA ASP A 266 41.01 -1.76 -23.10
C ASP A 266 41.25 -0.67 -22.05
N ASP A 267 42.43 -0.05 -22.04
CA ASP A 267 42.76 1.11 -21.19
C ASP A 267 41.76 2.30 -21.28
N ASN A 268 40.88 2.28 -22.29
CA ASN A 268 39.78 3.21 -22.52
C ASN A 268 38.40 2.78 -21.96
N ALA A 269 38.31 1.70 -21.19
CA ALA A 269 37.04 1.24 -20.62
C ALA A 269 36.43 2.31 -19.70
N THR A 270 35.21 2.73 -20.03
CA THR A 270 34.48 3.76 -19.30
C THR A 270 34.19 3.31 -17.87
N VAL A 271 34.11 4.25 -16.92
CA VAL A 271 33.75 3.97 -15.51
C VAL A 271 32.46 3.14 -15.41
N LEU A 272 31.53 3.34 -16.35
CA LEU A 272 30.25 2.64 -16.42
C LEU A 272 30.42 1.15 -16.76
N GLN A 273 31.33 0.79 -17.67
CA GLN A 273 31.65 -0.61 -17.98
C GLN A 273 32.29 -1.32 -16.78
N LYS A 274 33.20 -0.64 -16.06
CA LYS A 274 33.81 -1.18 -14.84
C LYS A 274 32.78 -1.43 -13.74
N LEU A 275 31.84 -0.50 -13.55
CA LEU A 275 30.74 -0.65 -12.61
C LEU A 275 29.82 -1.82 -13.00
N PHE A 276 29.54 -1.98 -14.30
CA PHE A 276 28.68 -3.06 -14.82
C PHE A 276 29.28 -4.44 -14.55
N ILE A 277 30.58 -4.63 -14.79
CA ILE A 277 31.30 -5.89 -14.51
C ILE A 277 31.22 -6.24 -13.02
N ILE A 278 31.44 -5.25 -12.15
CA ILE A 278 31.32 -5.44 -10.70
C ILE A 278 29.89 -5.83 -10.31
N LEU A 279 28.88 -5.16 -10.87
CA LEU A 279 27.47 -5.47 -10.60
C LEU A 279 27.10 -6.88 -11.06
N GLN A 280 27.62 -7.31 -12.21
CA GLN A 280 27.42 -8.64 -12.77
C GLN A 280 28.05 -9.72 -11.87
N ALA A 281 29.27 -9.49 -11.37
CA ALA A 281 29.93 -10.38 -10.42
C ALA A 281 29.14 -10.49 -9.10
N ILE A 282 28.67 -9.36 -8.56
CA ILE A 282 27.83 -9.31 -7.35
C ILE A 282 26.55 -10.11 -7.57
N THR A 283 25.90 -9.92 -8.73
CA THR A 283 24.66 -10.63 -9.09
C THR A 283 24.90 -12.14 -9.15
N LYS A 284 26.00 -12.59 -9.76
CA LYS A 284 26.33 -14.01 -9.89
C LYS A 284 26.75 -14.67 -8.59
N THR A 285 27.44 -13.95 -7.71
CA THR A 285 27.65 -14.41 -6.33
C THR A 285 26.33 -14.51 -5.58
N SER A 286 25.38 -13.58 -5.80
CA SER A 286 24.04 -13.66 -5.21
C SER A 286 23.26 -14.88 -5.69
N THR A 287 23.29 -15.21 -6.99
CA THR A 287 22.58 -16.39 -7.53
C THR A 287 23.18 -17.69 -7.01
N MET A 288 24.51 -17.76 -6.84
CA MET A 288 25.18 -18.90 -6.20
C MET A 288 24.72 -19.07 -4.74
N MET A 289 24.58 -17.99 -3.98
CA MET A 289 24.07 -18.05 -2.59
C MET A 289 22.60 -18.49 -2.50
N ILE A 290 21.82 -18.26 -3.56
CA ILE A 290 20.41 -18.72 -3.67
C ILE A 290 20.35 -20.20 -4.11
N GLY A 291 21.48 -20.78 -4.54
CA GLY A 291 21.59 -22.18 -4.97
C GLY A 291 21.25 -22.40 -6.44
N GLU A 292 21.28 -21.35 -7.27
CA GLU A 292 20.98 -21.43 -8.71
C GLU A 292 22.17 -21.95 -9.55
N VAL A 293 23.39 -21.91 -9.00
CA VAL A 293 24.59 -22.34 -9.73
C VAL A 293 25.15 -23.61 -9.10
N ASP A 294 25.14 -24.71 -9.86
CA ASP A 294 25.88 -25.92 -9.49
C ASP A 294 27.38 -25.61 -9.53
N ALA A 295 28.08 -25.86 -8.42
CA ALA A 295 29.51 -25.60 -8.31
C ALA A 295 30.34 -26.35 -9.37
N ASN A 296 29.80 -27.44 -9.92
CA ASN A 296 30.43 -28.20 -11.01
C ASN A 296 30.54 -27.41 -12.32
N ASP A 297 29.56 -26.57 -12.65
CA ASP A 297 29.60 -25.75 -13.87
C ASP A 297 30.68 -24.66 -13.81
N ILE A 298 31.07 -24.26 -12.60
CA ILE A 298 32.12 -23.26 -12.36
C ILE A 298 33.52 -23.90 -12.26
N LEU A 299 33.61 -25.11 -11.70
CA LEU A 299 34.88 -25.79 -11.39
C LEU A 299 35.34 -26.77 -12.47
N GLY A 300 34.54 -27.03 -13.51
CA GLY A 300 34.92 -27.90 -14.61
C GLY A 300 35.16 -29.36 -14.22
N LEU A 301 34.37 -29.88 -13.27
CA LEU A 301 34.33 -31.30 -12.87
C LEU A 301 33.03 -31.97 -13.34
#